data_AF-A0A2V7DBM0-F1
#
_entry.id   AF-A0A2V7DBM0-F1
#
_cell.length_a   1.000
_cell.length_b   1.000
_cell.length_c   1.000
_cell.angle_alpha   90.00
_cell.angle_beta   90.00
_cell.angle_gamma   90.00
#
_symmetry.space_group_name_H-M   'P 1'
#
loop_
_entity.id
_entity.type
_entity.pdbx_description
1 polymer ?
#
loop_
_entity_poly.entity_id
_entity_poly.type
_entity_poly.pdbx_seq_one_letter_code
_entity_poly.pdbx_strand_id
1 'polypeptide(L)'
;MKLFSVVLALVLSFVTGASVGASELSTAKPEQVGLSSERLERITQVLRADVARGRIPGAVVVVARRGQVAYVQAVGFRDKAAGEPMTPDAIFRIASMTKPLVTVAALSLYEEGRLLLSD
;
A
#
# COMPACT_ATOMS: atom_id res chain seq x y z
N MET A 1 -3.64 44.26 -24.14
CA MET A 1 -2.48 43.78 -23.35
C MET A 1 -2.83 43.44 -21.90
N LYS A 2 -3.55 44.27 -21.14
CA LYS A 2 -3.93 43.98 -19.74
C LYS A 2 -4.87 42.77 -19.55
N LEU A 3 -5.76 42.52 -20.50
CA LEU A 3 -6.72 41.39 -20.43
C LEU A 3 -6.06 40.02 -20.65
N PHE A 4 -4.99 39.96 -21.46
CA PHE A 4 -4.24 38.72 -21.73
C PHE A 4 -3.40 38.29 -20.52
N SER A 5 -2.84 39.25 -19.77
CA SER A 5 -2.08 38.99 -18.54
C SER A 5 -2.94 38.46 -17.40
N VAL A 6 -4.23 38.86 -17.32
CA VAL A 6 -5.16 38.38 -16.29
C VAL A 6 -5.60 36.93 -16.58
N VAL A 7 -5.83 36.59 -17.85
CA VAL A 7 -6.16 35.21 -18.25
C VAL A 7 -4.97 34.27 -18.02
N LEU A 8 -3.74 34.72 -18.33
CA LEU A 8 -2.53 33.92 -18.09
C LEU A 8 -2.28 33.68 -16.58
N ALA A 9 -2.56 34.67 -15.73
CA ALA A 9 -2.45 34.53 -14.28
C ALA A 9 -3.51 33.60 -13.66
N LEU A 10 -4.73 33.59 -14.23
CA LEU A 10 -5.81 32.67 -13.81
C LEU A 10 -5.52 31.21 -14.22
N VAL A 11 -4.91 30.99 -15.39
CA VAL A 11 -4.48 29.65 -15.83
C VAL A 11 -3.32 29.12 -15.00
N LEU A 12 -2.37 29.98 -14.60
CA LEU A 12 -1.25 29.58 -13.73
C LEU A 12 -1.68 29.20 -12.31
N SER A 13 -2.81 29.74 -11.83
CA SER A 13 -3.34 29.48 -10.48
C SER A 13 -4.06 28.13 -10.37
N PHE A 14 -4.46 27.52 -11.49
CA PHE A 14 -5.14 26.22 -11.50
C PHE A 14 -4.16 25.03 -11.53
N VAL A 15 -2.88 25.28 -11.83
CA VAL A 15 -1.86 24.23 -12.01
C VAL A 15 -1.11 23.90 -10.71
N THR A 16 -1.24 24.71 -9.65
CA THR A 16 -0.40 24.61 -8.44
C THR A 16 -0.96 23.78 -7.28
N GLY A 17 -2.05 23.01 -7.44
CA GLY A 17 -2.76 22.52 -6.26
C GLY A 17 -3.52 21.21 -6.35
N ALA A 18 -3.13 20.27 -7.19
CA ALA A 18 -3.51 18.86 -6.97
C ALA A 18 -2.28 18.12 -6.43
N SER A 19 -1.94 18.40 -5.17
CA SER A 19 -1.31 17.37 -4.36
C SER A 19 -2.31 16.22 -4.34
N VAL A 20 -2.10 15.24 -5.22
CA VAL A 20 -2.62 13.89 -5.00
C VAL A 20 -1.82 13.38 -3.80
N GLY A 21 -2.21 13.86 -2.62
CA GLY A 21 -1.73 13.31 -1.38
C GLY A 21 -2.21 11.88 -1.39
N ALA A 22 -1.30 10.92 -1.59
CA ALA A 22 -1.55 9.57 -1.17
C ALA A 22 -1.96 9.70 0.30
N SER A 23 -3.24 9.45 0.59
CA SER A 23 -3.72 9.52 1.97
C SER A 23 -2.99 8.42 2.72
N GLU A 24 -1.95 8.78 3.47
CA GLU A 24 -1.33 7.85 4.39
C GLU A 24 -2.43 7.34 5.33
N LEU A 25 -2.56 6.02 5.38
CA LEU A 25 -3.52 5.39 6.28
C LEU A 25 -3.07 5.66 7.71
N SER A 26 -3.85 6.43 8.47
CA SER A 26 -3.59 6.63 9.90
C SER A 26 -3.60 5.29 10.65
N THR A 27 -2.89 5.20 11.78
CA THR A 27 -2.93 4.01 12.64
C THR A 27 -4.05 4.14 13.67
N ALA A 28 -4.75 3.04 13.95
CA ALA A 28 -5.78 2.96 14.99
C ALA A 28 -5.65 1.67 15.81
N LYS A 29 -6.24 1.65 17.00
CA LYS A 29 -6.42 0.39 17.73
C LYS A 29 -7.42 -0.50 16.97
N PRO A 30 -7.24 -1.83 16.96
CA PRO A 30 -8.20 -2.76 16.35
C PRO A 30 -9.65 -2.48 16.73
N GLU A 31 -9.93 -2.22 18.00
CA GLU A 31 -11.29 -2.03 18.51
C GLU A 31 -11.97 -0.79 17.92
N GLN A 32 -11.20 0.27 17.64
CA GLN A 32 -11.72 1.52 17.06
C GLN A 32 -12.22 1.31 15.62
N VAL A 33 -11.60 0.39 14.89
CA VAL A 33 -12.03 0.00 13.55
C VAL A 33 -12.91 -1.24 13.56
N GLY A 34 -13.38 -1.71 14.73
CA GLY A 34 -14.28 -2.86 14.90
C GLY A 34 -13.61 -4.21 14.65
N LEU A 35 -12.33 -4.34 14.99
CA LEU A 35 -11.56 -5.60 15.03
C LEU A 35 -11.21 -5.95 16.48
N SER A 36 -10.85 -7.22 16.74
CA SER A 36 -10.42 -7.69 18.07
C SER A 36 -8.91 -7.88 18.07
N SER A 37 -8.20 -7.18 18.97
CA SER A 37 -6.75 -7.34 19.14
C SER A 37 -6.36 -8.79 19.43
N GLU A 38 -7.11 -9.47 20.32
CA GLU A 38 -6.87 -10.87 20.69
C GLU A 38 -6.95 -11.80 19.46
N ARG A 39 -7.94 -11.60 18.59
CA ARG A 39 -8.09 -12.43 17.38
C ARG A 39 -7.04 -12.14 16.34
N LEU A 40 -6.62 -10.88 16.20
CA LEU A 40 -5.54 -10.50 15.28
C LEU A 40 -4.21 -11.13 15.70
N GLU A 41 -3.96 -11.27 16.99
CA GLU A 41 -2.73 -11.90 17.49
C GLU A 41 -2.58 -13.37 17.09
N ARG A 42 -3.69 -14.07 16.85
CA ARG A 42 -3.67 -15.45 16.33
C ARG A 42 -3.00 -15.54 14.96
N ILE A 43 -3.05 -14.47 14.15
CA ILE A 43 -2.37 -14.43 12.85
C ILE A 43 -0.85 -14.50 13.06
N THR A 44 -0.32 -13.66 13.95
CA THR A 44 1.11 -13.65 14.26
C THR A 44 1.57 -14.94 14.91
N GLN A 45 0.75 -15.57 15.75
CA GLN A 45 1.04 -16.90 16.30
C GLN A 45 1.20 -17.96 15.21
N VAL A 46 0.30 -17.98 14.21
CA VAL A 46 0.41 -18.88 13.06
C VAL A 46 1.68 -18.60 12.27
N LEU A 47 1.94 -17.34 11.93
CA LEU A 47 3.15 -16.98 11.16
C LEU A 47 4.45 -17.33 11.91
N ARG A 48 4.51 -17.12 13.24
CA ARG A 48 5.63 -17.56 14.07
C ARG A 48 5.79 -19.08 14.06
N ALA A 49 4.70 -19.83 14.13
CA ALA A 49 4.74 -21.29 14.05
C ALA A 49 5.21 -21.78 12.67
N ASP A 50 4.83 -21.11 11.59
CA ASP A 50 5.28 -21.40 10.23
C ASP A 50 6.79 -21.14 10.07
N VAL A 51 7.30 -20.04 10.63
CA VAL A 51 8.74 -19.74 10.69
C VAL A 51 9.49 -20.77 11.52
N ALA A 52 8.98 -21.13 12.70
CA ALA A 52 9.60 -22.13 13.58
C ALA A 52 9.67 -23.52 12.92
N ARG A 53 8.66 -23.88 12.13
CA ARG A 53 8.62 -25.13 11.33
C ARG A 53 9.44 -25.06 10.04
N GLY A 54 10.06 -23.91 9.74
CA GLY A 54 10.86 -23.71 8.53
C GLY A 54 10.05 -23.67 7.23
N ARG A 55 8.74 -23.46 7.28
CA ARG A 55 7.88 -23.38 6.09
C ARG A 55 8.06 -22.06 5.32
N ILE A 56 8.36 -20.99 6.04
CA ILE A 56 8.71 -19.67 5.49
C ILE A 56 9.89 -19.09 6.30
N PRO A 57 10.75 -18.24 5.70
CA PRO A 57 11.85 -17.60 6.41
C PRO A 57 11.37 -16.48 7.34
N GLY A 58 10.30 -15.78 6.94
CA GLY A 58 9.70 -14.66 7.66
C GLY A 58 8.49 -14.13 6.91
N ALA A 59 7.75 -13.22 7.53
CA ALA A 59 6.58 -12.58 6.94
C ALA A 59 6.32 -11.21 7.56
N VAL A 60 5.65 -10.35 6.79
CA VAL A 60 5.00 -9.13 7.29
C VAL A 60 3.51 -9.26 7.03
N VAL A 61 2.69 -8.93 8.03
CA VAL A 61 1.23 -8.86 7.89
C VAL A 61 0.74 -7.47 8.24
N VAL A 62 -0.16 -6.94 7.41
CA VAL A 62 -0.85 -5.67 7.61
C VAL A 62 -2.35 -5.90 7.52
N VAL A 63 -3.11 -5.36 8.47
CA VAL A 63 -4.58 -5.31 8.41
C VAL A 63 -5.02 -3.86 8.54
N ALA A 64 -5.69 -3.37 7.50
CA ALA A 64 -6.29 -2.05 7.47
C ALA A 64 -7.82 -2.16 7.34
N ARG A 65 -8.56 -1.31 8.06
CA ARG A 65 -10.02 -1.25 8.01
C ARG A 65 -10.47 0.18 8.28
N ARG A 66 -11.51 0.63 7.56
CA ARG A 66 -12.07 2.00 7.67
C ARG A 66 -11.01 3.10 7.46
N GLY A 67 -10.11 2.91 6.50
CA GLY A 67 -9.07 3.88 6.18
C GLY A 67 -7.95 3.99 7.23
N GLN A 68 -7.86 3.05 8.16
CA GLN A 68 -6.82 3.05 9.20
C GLN A 68 -6.12 1.70 9.27
N VAL A 69 -4.81 1.70 9.47
CA VAL A 69 -4.03 0.51 9.77
C VAL A 69 -4.25 0.13 11.23
N ALA A 70 -4.74 -1.08 11.47
CA ALA A 70 -5.08 -1.57 12.80
C ALA A 70 -4.10 -2.61 13.32
N TYR A 71 -3.32 -3.23 12.44
CA TYR A 71 -2.38 -4.28 12.80
C TYR A 71 -1.23 -4.31 11.81
N VAL A 72 0.00 -4.28 12.31
CA VAL A 72 1.22 -4.52 11.54
C VAL A 72 2.13 -5.40 12.39
N GLN A 73 2.58 -6.52 11.86
CA GLN A 73 3.56 -7.38 12.52
C GLN A 73 4.56 -7.92 11.51
N ALA A 74 5.82 -8.00 11.94
CA ALA A 74 6.91 -8.66 11.22
C ALA A 74 7.42 -9.84 12.05
N VAL A 75 7.64 -10.99 11.41
CA VAL A 75 8.14 -12.20 12.06
C VAL A 75 9.24 -12.86 11.24
N GLY A 76 10.15 -13.55 11.91
CA GLY A 76 11.25 -14.28 11.27
C GLY A 76 12.31 -13.35 10.69
N PHE A 77 12.83 -13.72 9.52
CA PHE A 77 14.01 -13.11 8.91
C PHE A 77 13.73 -12.67 7.48
N ARG A 78 14.25 -11.51 7.08
CA ARG A 78 14.29 -11.12 5.66
C ARG A 78 15.43 -11.82 4.93
N ASP A 79 16.53 -12.07 5.63
CA ASP A 79 17.62 -12.92 5.20
C ASP A 79 18.02 -13.83 6.36
N LYS A 80 17.64 -15.11 6.27
CA LYS A 80 17.91 -16.10 7.31
C LYS A 80 19.40 -16.50 7.35
N ALA A 81 20.11 -16.45 6.22
CA ALA A 81 21.52 -16.82 6.16
C ALA A 81 22.41 -15.74 6.76
N ALA A 82 22.09 -14.47 6.50
CA ALA A 82 22.75 -13.32 7.12
C ALA A 82 22.27 -13.03 8.55
N GLY A 83 21.21 -13.71 9.03
CA GLY A 83 20.63 -13.49 10.34
C GLY A 83 19.86 -12.18 10.48
N GLU A 84 19.44 -11.58 9.36
CA GLU A 84 18.77 -10.29 9.35
C GLU A 84 17.28 -10.43 9.67
N PRO A 85 16.79 -9.75 10.73
CA PRO A 85 15.39 -9.85 11.14
C PRO A 85 14.46 -9.26 10.07
N MET A 86 13.24 -9.77 10.03
CA MET A 86 12.18 -9.18 9.21
C MET A 86 11.79 -7.80 9.76
N THR A 87 11.60 -6.83 8.88
CA THR A 87 11.12 -5.48 9.22
C THR A 87 9.84 -5.17 8.44
N PRO A 88 8.94 -4.30 8.97
CA PRO A 88 7.70 -3.95 8.27
C PRO A 88 7.90 -3.29 6.88
N ASP A 89 9.04 -2.65 6.67
CA ASP A 89 9.46 -1.96 5.45
C ASP A 89 10.36 -2.81 4.53
N ALA A 90 10.50 -4.10 4.81
CA ALA A 90 11.28 -5.01 3.98
C ALA A 90 10.76 -5.04 2.52
N ILE A 91 11.68 -5.08 1.56
CA ILE A 91 11.34 -5.12 0.13
C ILE A 91 11.07 -6.57 -0.29
N PHE A 92 9.90 -6.80 -0.87
CA PHE A 92 9.49 -8.12 -1.38
C PHE A 92 9.39 -8.13 -2.90
N ARG A 93 9.76 -9.26 -3.52
CA ARG A 93 9.41 -9.53 -4.91
C ARG A 93 7.95 -9.99 -4.98
N ILE A 94 7.05 -9.11 -5.40
CA ILE A 94 5.60 -9.34 -5.34
C ILE A 94 5.02 -10.16 -6.52
N ALA A 95 5.83 -10.47 -7.53
CA ALA A 95 5.49 -11.32 -8.67
C ALA A 95 4.13 -10.95 -9.32
N SER A 96 3.17 -11.87 -9.38
CA SER A 96 1.87 -11.63 -10.02
C SER A 96 1.04 -10.53 -9.35
N MET A 97 1.37 -10.09 -8.13
CA MET A 97 0.73 -8.92 -7.51
C MET A 97 1.08 -7.61 -8.24
N THR A 98 1.99 -7.61 -9.21
CA THR A 98 2.19 -6.48 -10.13
C THR A 98 1.01 -6.29 -11.08
N LYS A 99 0.19 -7.33 -11.35
CA LYS A 99 -0.91 -7.26 -12.32
C LYS A 99 -1.92 -6.16 -12.02
N PRO A 100 -2.48 -6.01 -10.80
CA PRO A 100 -3.37 -4.89 -10.48
C PRO A 100 -2.76 -3.52 -10.77
N LEU A 101 -1.45 -3.35 -10.55
CA LEU A 101 -0.75 -2.09 -10.82
C LEU A 101 -0.73 -1.78 -12.32
N VAL A 102 -0.39 -2.78 -13.13
CA VAL A 102 -0.42 -2.67 -14.60
C VAL A 102 -1.84 -2.49 -15.11
N THR A 103 -2.83 -3.16 -14.52
CA THR A 103 -4.24 -3.00 -14.87
C THR A 103 -4.73 -1.58 -14.59
N VAL A 104 -4.38 -0.98 -13.45
CA VAL A 104 -4.70 0.43 -13.18
C VAL A 104 -4.08 1.33 -14.25
N ALA A 105 -2.81 1.15 -14.58
CA ALA A 105 -2.15 1.94 -15.63
C ALA A 105 -2.84 1.78 -17.00
N ALA A 106 -3.21 0.55 -17.39
CA ALA A 106 -3.91 0.28 -18.64
C ALA A 106 -5.33 0.89 -18.64
N LEU A 107 -6.06 0.80 -17.54
CA LEU A 107 -7.40 1.37 -17.43
C LEU A 107 -7.37 2.91 -17.37
N SER A 108 -6.31 3.52 -16.83
CA SER A 108 -6.10 4.97 -16.97
C SER A 108 -5.94 5.39 -18.43
N LEU A 109 -5.18 4.63 -19.23
CA LEU A 109 -5.09 4.89 -20.69
C LEU A 109 -6.44 4.69 -21.40
N TYR A 110 -7.24 3.74 -20.95
CA TYR A 110 -8.60 3.55 -21.45
C TYR A 110 -9.51 4.74 -21.14
N GLU A 111 -9.49 5.26 -19.90
CA GLU A 111 -10.23 6.46 -19.52
C GLU A 111 -9.77 7.70 -20.31
N GLU A 112 -8.49 7.79 -20.65
CA GLU A 112 -7.91 8.82 -21.52
C GLU A 112 -8.25 8.64 -23.01
N GLY A 113 -8.93 7.56 -23.40
CA GLY A 113 -9.24 7.24 -24.79
C GLY A 113 -8.02 6.86 -25.64
N ARG A 114 -6.91 6.46 -25.00
CA ARG A 114 -5.62 6.13 -25.65
C ARG A 114 -5.41 4.63 -25.86
N LEU A 115 -6.29 3.82 -25.32
CA LEU A 115 -6.35 2.36 -25.44
C LEU A 115 -7.83 1.98 -25.41
N LEU A 116 -8.28 1.05 -26.26
CA LEU A 116 -9.62 0.47 -26.16
C LEU A 116 -9.53 -0.95 -25.64
N LEU A 117 -10.53 -1.39 -24.87
CA LEU A 117 -10.60 -2.78 -24.38
C LEU A 117 -10.74 -3.81 -25.52
N SER A 118 -11.13 -3.35 -26.71
CA SER A 118 -11.34 -4.15 -27.91
C SER A 118 -10.22 -4.06 -28.94
N ASP A 119 -9.13 -3.34 -28.63
CA ASP A 119 -7.92 -3.35 -29.48
C ASP A 119 -7.28 -4.75 -29.50
#